data_AF-J4KSU7-F1
#
_entry.id   AF-J4KSU7-F1
#
_cell.length_a   1.000
_cell.length_b   1.000
_cell.length_c   1.000
_cell.angle_alpha   90.00
_cell.angle_beta   90.00
_cell.angle_gamma   90.00
#
_symmetry.space_group_name_H-M   'P 1'
#
loop_
_entity.id
_entity.type
_entity.pdbx_description
1 polymer ?
#
loop_
_entity_poly.entity_id
_entity_poly.type
_entity_poly.pdbx_seq_one_letter_code
_entity_poly.pdbx_strand_id
1 'polypeptide(L)'
;PLGCKVTLRGNKMYEFMERLINIAIPRERDFRGLSPKSFDGQGNYNFGIKEQIIFPEIKFDNVDTIRGMDICINTSATNKEGAKALLEVLEFPFKK
;
A
#
# COMPACT_ATOMS: atom_id res chain seq x y z
N PRO A 1 -3.29 24.67 3.36
CA PRO A 1 -3.77 23.28 3.17
C PRO A 1 -2.80 22.29 3.83
N LEU A 2 -3.29 21.43 4.76
CA LEU A 2 -2.44 20.58 5.62
C LEU A 2 -2.14 19.19 5.03
N GLY A 3 -2.90 18.76 4.01
CA GLY A 3 -2.70 17.46 3.37
C GLY A 3 -3.73 17.19 2.27
N CYS A 4 -3.59 16.06 1.59
CA CYS A 4 -4.53 15.58 0.58
C CYS A 4 -4.82 14.08 0.81
N LYS A 5 -5.98 13.62 0.36
CA LYS A 5 -6.33 12.20 0.35
C LYS A 5 -7.07 11.85 -0.93
N VAL A 6 -6.94 10.60 -1.37
CA VAL A 6 -7.70 10.05 -2.50
C VAL A 6 -8.44 8.81 -2.03
N THR A 7 -9.61 8.54 -2.60
CA THR A 7 -10.35 7.30 -2.36
C THR A 7 -10.51 6.58 -3.68
N LEU A 8 -9.83 5.46 -3.85
CA LEU A 8 -9.89 4.64 -5.06
C LEU A 8 -10.96 3.55 -4.89
N ARG A 9 -11.78 3.34 -5.92
CA ARG A 9 -12.81 2.29 -5.98
C ARG A 9 -12.89 1.71 -7.40
N GLY A 10 -13.41 0.50 -7.51
CA GLY A 10 -13.55 -0.20 -8.80
C GLY A 10 -12.22 -0.41 -9.50
N ASN A 11 -12.19 -0.26 -10.83
CA ASN A 11 -11.02 -0.57 -11.66
C ASN A 11 -9.76 0.21 -11.23
N LYS A 12 -9.90 1.51 -10.92
CA LYS A 12 -8.76 2.34 -10.48
C LYS A 12 -8.10 1.84 -9.20
N MET A 13 -8.86 1.22 -8.31
CA MET A 13 -8.32 0.63 -7.09
C MET A 13 -7.48 -0.60 -7.42
N TYR A 14 -8.00 -1.51 -8.25
CA TYR A 14 -7.29 -2.72 -8.65
C TYR A 14 -6.03 -2.41 -9.45
N GLU A 15 -6.09 -1.47 -10.41
CA GLU A 15 -4.92 -1.02 -11.18
C GLU A 15 -3.83 -0.38 -10.31
N PHE A 16 -4.23 0.39 -9.27
CA PHE A 16 -3.29 0.94 -8.32
C PHE A 16 -2.67 -0.15 -7.47
N MET A 17 -3.49 -1.09 -6.99
CA MET A 17 -3.03 -2.19 -6.14
C MET A 17 -2.06 -3.12 -6.87
N GLU A 18 -2.33 -3.44 -8.14
CA GLU A 18 -1.43 -4.22 -8.99
C GLU A 18 -0.08 -3.52 -9.18
N ARG A 19 -0.08 -2.22 -9.53
CA ARG A 19 1.15 -1.42 -9.65
C ARG A 19 1.91 -1.31 -8.32
N LEU A 20 1.17 -1.17 -7.22
CA LEU A 20 1.74 -1.10 -5.89
C LEU A 20 2.48 -2.39 -5.53
N ILE A 21 1.85 -3.55 -5.72
CA ILE A 21 2.41 -4.87 -5.36
C ILE A 21 3.56 -5.25 -6.30
N ASN A 22 3.35 -5.13 -7.61
CA ASN A 22 4.27 -5.67 -8.61
C ASN A 22 5.43 -4.72 -8.94
N ILE A 23 5.26 -3.42 -8.73
CA ILE A 23 6.24 -2.42 -9.18
C ILE A 23 6.74 -1.55 -8.02
N ALA A 24 5.84 -0.94 -7.26
CA ALA A 24 6.23 0.08 -6.28
C ALA A 24 6.92 -0.54 -5.05
N ILE A 25 6.29 -1.52 -4.39
CA ILE A 25 6.83 -2.14 -3.18
C ILE A 25 8.23 -2.76 -3.38
N PRO A 26 8.49 -3.54 -4.46
CA PRO A 26 9.83 -4.08 -4.72
C PRO A 26 10.93 -3.02 -4.90
N ARG A 27 10.56 -1.78 -5.25
CA ARG A 27 11.49 -0.65 -5.41
C ARG A 27 11.74 0.10 -4.11
N GLU A 28 11.01 -0.19 -3.04
CA GLU A 28 11.27 0.42 -1.74
C GLU A 28 12.64 -0.02 -1.22
N ARG A 29 13.47 0.96 -0.83
CA ARG A 29 14.79 0.69 -0.26
C ARG A 29 14.62 -0.03 1.08
N ASP A 30 15.41 -1.09 1.27
CA ASP A 30 15.35 -1.97 2.46
C ASP A 30 14.01 -2.68 2.66
N PHE A 31 13.28 -2.98 1.58
CA PHE A 31 12.03 -3.75 1.69
C PHE A 31 12.28 -5.15 2.27
N ARG A 32 11.64 -5.45 3.41
CA ARG A 32 11.73 -6.74 4.11
C ARG A 32 10.37 -7.46 4.21
N GLY A 33 9.40 -7.06 3.39
CA GLY A 33 8.02 -7.49 3.53
C GLY A 33 7.21 -6.54 4.43
N LEU A 34 5.93 -6.45 4.13
CA LEU A 34 4.96 -5.67 4.89
C LEU A 34 4.57 -6.40 6.19
N SER A 35 4.40 -5.66 7.28
CA SER A 35 4.12 -6.25 8.58
C SER A 35 2.70 -6.86 8.61
N PRO A 36 2.53 -8.15 8.95
CA PRO A 36 1.21 -8.76 9.14
C PRO A 36 0.54 -8.34 10.47
N LYS A 37 1.16 -7.44 11.24
CA LYS A 37 0.61 -6.91 12.48
C LYS A 37 -0.20 -5.63 12.27
N SER A 38 -0.08 -4.96 11.13
CA SER A 38 -0.71 -3.65 10.88
C SER A 38 -2.19 -3.71 10.49
N PHE A 39 -2.90 -4.76 10.93
CA PHE A 39 -4.33 -4.87 10.79
C PHE A 39 -5.01 -4.20 11.98
N ASP A 40 -6.12 -3.50 11.72
CA ASP A 40 -6.89 -2.79 12.75
C ASP A 40 -7.83 -3.69 13.58
N GLY A 41 -7.83 -5.00 13.30
CA GLY A 41 -8.69 -5.99 13.96
C GLY A 41 -10.09 -6.10 13.36
N GLN A 42 -10.56 -5.08 12.62
CA GLN A 42 -11.84 -5.05 11.93
C GLN A 42 -11.72 -5.39 10.44
N GLY A 43 -10.57 -5.89 10.01
CA GLY A 43 -10.34 -6.37 8.65
C GLY A 43 -9.72 -5.33 7.71
N ASN A 44 -9.30 -4.16 8.21
CA ASN A 44 -8.57 -3.19 7.39
C ASN A 44 -7.08 -3.29 7.61
N TYR A 45 -6.33 -3.00 6.56
CA TYR A 45 -4.87 -3.03 6.56
C TYR A 45 -4.30 -1.65 6.30
N ASN A 46 -3.42 -1.19 7.19
CA ASN A 46 -2.79 0.12 7.08
C ASN A 46 -1.28 0.00 7.06
N PHE A 47 -0.62 0.73 6.16
CA PHE A 47 0.83 0.85 6.15
C PHE A 47 1.27 2.17 5.53
N GLY A 48 2.44 2.64 5.92
CA GLY A 48 3.04 3.86 5.41
C GLY A 48 4.18 3.55 4.44
N ILE A 49 4.24 4.30 3.35
CA ILE A 49 5.37 4.37 2.42
C ILE A 49 6.19 5.60 2.78
N LYS A 50 7.51 5.45 2.87
CA LYS A 50 8.40 6.55 3.25
C LYS A 50 8.71 7.50 2.09
N GLU A 51 8.82 6.97 0.88
CA GLU A 51 9.31 7.70 -0.27
C GLU A 51 8.37 7.49 -1.46
N GLN A 52 7.78 8.55 -2.00
CA GLN A 52 6.88 8.49 -3.16
C GLN A 52 7.60 8.12 -4.47
N ILE A 53 8.93 8.19 -4.51
CA ILE A 53 9.74 7.87 -5.69
C ILE A 53 9.74 6.38 -6.05
N ILE A 54 9.16 5.53 -5.19
CA ILE A 54 8.97 4.10 -5.51
C ILE A 54 8.01 3.89 -6.69
N PHE A 55 7.11 4.85 -6.93
CA PHE A 55 6.18 4.81 -8.05
C PHE A 55 6.88 5.25 -9.36
N PRO A 56 6.86 4.44 -10.43
CA PRO A 56 7.51 4.78 -11.70
C PRO A 56 6.95 6.02 -12.38
N GLU A 57 5.71 6.42 -12.04
CA GLU A 57 5.07 7.63 -12.56
C GLU A 57 5.74 8.92 -12.02
N ILE A 58 6.48 8.83 -10.92
CA ILE A 58 7.18 9.96 -10.31
C ILE A 58 8.59 10.06 -10.89
N LYS A 59 8.84 11.14 -11.64
CA LYS A 59 10.19 11.47 -12.14
C LYS A 59 10.98 12.16 -11.05
N PHE A 60 12.15 11.61 -10.71
CA PHE A 60 13.03 12.14 -9.67
C PHE A 60 13.36 13.63 -9.89
N ASP A 61 13.65 14.03 -11.14
CA ASP A 61 14.01 15.41 -11.49
C ASP A 61 12.91 16.44 -11.23
N ASN A 62 11.66 15.99 -11.11
CA ASN A 62 10.50 16.85 -10.85
C ASN A 62 10.08 16.85 -9.37
N VAL A 63 10.85 16.19 -8.48
CA VAL A 63 10.52 16.09 -7.06
C VAL A 63 11.37 17.07 -6.26
N ASP A 64 10.72 18.11 -5.72
CA ASP A 64 11.39 19.07 -4.84
C ASP A 64 11.78 18.46 -3.48
N THR A 65 10.93 17.57 -2.95
CA THR A 65 11.07 16.98 -1.61
C THR A 65 10.54 15.55 -1.58
N ILE A 66 11.27 14.66 -0.89
CA ILE A 66 10.80 13.29 -0.62
C ILE A 66 9.66 13.37 0.41
N ARG A 67 8.53 12.75 0.07
CA ARG A 67 7.30 12.71 0.85
C ARG A 67 6.83 11.26 0.96
N GLY A 68 6.40 10.88 2.16
CA GLY A 68 5.71 9.63 2.37
C GLY A 68 4.21 9.72 2.08
N MET A 69 3.54 8.59 2.18
CA MET A 69 2.08 8.50 2.18
C MET A 69 1.61 7.31 2.99
N ASP A 70 0.44 7.43 3.59
CA ASP A 70 -0.25 6.31 4.23
C ASP A 70 -1.25 5.68 3.26
N ILE A 71 -1.25 4.35 3.22
CA ILE A 71 -2.20 3.56 2.45
C ILE A 71 -3.08 2.77 3.41
N CYS A 72 -4.39 2.94 3.24
CA CYS A 72 -5.43 2.21 3.96
C CYS A 72 -6.20 1.33 2.96
N ILE A 73 -6.11 0.02 3.14
CA ILE A 73 -6.90 -0.95 2.38
C ILE A 73 -8.09 -1.34 3.23
N ASN A 74 -9.26 -0.81 2.86
CA ASN A 74 -10.51 -1.10 3.53
C ASN A 74 -11.17 -2.32 2.88
N THR A 75 -11.31 -3.41 3.61
CA THR A 75 -11.90 -4.66 3.09
C THR A 75 -13.30 -4.88 3.64
N SER A 76 -14.00 -5.90 3.13
CA SER A 76 -15.29 -6.35 3.68
C SER A 76 -15.14 -7.43 4.74
N ALA A 77 -13.91 -7.85 5.08
CA ALA A 77 -13.69 -8.83 6.12
C ALA A 77 -14.04 -8.24 7.48
N THR A 78 -14.60 -9.06 8.37
CA THR A 78 -14.97 -8.65 9.73
C THR A 78 -13.89 -8.99 10.76
N ASN A 79 -12.87 -9.75 10.35
CA ASN A 79 -11.79 -10.21 11.21
C ASN A 79 -10.43 -10.08 10.50
N LYS A 80 -9.37 -10.14 11.31
CA LYS A 80 -7.99 -10.07 10.83
C LYS A 80 -7.63 -11.27 9.94
N GLU A 81 -8.06 -12.49 10.29
CA GLU A 81 -7.67 -13.67 9.51
C GLU A 81 -8.22 -13.61 8.09
N GLY A 82 -9.49 -13.22 7.92
CA GLY A 82 -10.13 -13.11 6.61
C GLY A 82 -9.51 -12.01 5.76
N ALA A 83 -9.20 -10.85 6.35
CA ALA A 83 -8.51 -9.77 5.64
C ALA A 83 -7.10 -10.19 5.21
N LYS A 84 -6.37 -10.90 6.09
CA LYS A 84 -5.04 -11.40 5.78
C LYS A 84 -5.08 -12.43 4.65
N ALA A 85 -6.00 -13.39 4.71
CA ALA A 85 -6.16 -14.41 3.66
C ALA A 85 -6.51 -13.78 2.31
N LEU A 86 -7.40 -12.78 2.28
CA LEU A 86 -7.72 -12.02 1.07
C LEU A 86 -6.48 -11.36 0.46
N LEU A 87 -5.69 -10.67 1.29
CA LEU A 87 -4.47 -10.00 0.83
C LEU A 87 -3.37 -11.01 0.40
N GLU A 88 -3.25 -12.15 1.07
CA GLU A 88 -2.33 -13.22 0.66
C GLU A 88 -2.66 -13.78 -0.73
N VAL A 89 -3.95 -13.97 -1.04
CA VAL A 89 -4.40 -14.41 -2.38
C VAL A 89 -4.14 -13.35 -3.45
N LEU A 90 -4.15 -12.08 -3.06
CA LEU A 90 -3.78 -10.94 -3.93
C LEU A 90 -2.27 -10.75 -4.05
N GLU A 91 -1.47 -11.74 -3.63
CA GLU A 91 0.00 -11.74 -3.68
C GLU A 91 0.64 -10.59 -2.91
N PHE A 92 -0.05 -10.10 -1.86
CA PHE A 92 0.46 -9.01 -1.06
C PHE A 92 1.74 -9.43 -0.31
N PRO A 93 2.83 -8.66 -0.39
CA PRO A 93 4.16 -9.12 0.02
C PRO A 93 4.36 -9.00 1.53
N PHE A 94 3.72 -9.87 2.31
CA PHE A 94 3.89 -9.92 3.75
C PHE A 94 5.27 -10.44 4.15
N LYS A 95 5.80 -9.88 5.24
CA LYS A 95 6.99 -10.39 5.90
C LYS A 95 6.67 -11.75 6.54
N LYS A 96 7.44 -12.77 6.17
CA LYS A 96 7.45 -14.08 6.84
C LYS A 96 8.18 -14.01 8.18
#